data_AF-A0A975QSE5-F1
#
_entry.id   AF-A0A975QSE5-F1
#
_cell.length_a   1.000
_cell.length_b   1.000
_cell.length_c   1.000
_cell.angle_alpha   90.00
_cell.angle_beta   90.00
_cell.angle_gamma   90.00
#
_symmetry.space_group_name_H-M   'P 1'
#
loop_
_entity.id
_entity.type
_entity.pdbx_description
1 polymer ?
#
loop_
_entity_poly.entity_id
_entity_poly.type
_entity_poly.pdbx_seq_one_letter_code
_entity_poly.pdbx_strand_id
1 'polypeptide(L)'
;MINYFLEISLISLISAQSLKLFTKYFVTGEWDITVMFSTGGMPSSHTALVTTLTLSLAMISGFDSIEFAISFVFSAVVIHDSMGIRYEAGKHASILNQIALDISHVVKKKELYNQKFKELLGHKPIEVFGGFVVGLIVALIGFYFL
;
A
#
# COMPACT_ATOMS: atom_id res chain seq x y z
N MET A 1 0.89 -27.34 -6.44
CA MET A 1 1.13 -26.05 -5.76
C MET A 1 2.54 -26.08 -5.20
N ILE A 2 3.32 -25.04 -5.46
CA ILE A 2 4.71 -24.91 -5.00
C ILE A 2 4.71 -24.30 -3.58
N ASN A 3 3.76 -23.41 -3.25
CA ASN A 3 3.46 -22.96 -1.88
C ASN A 3 2.10 -22.23 -1.84
N TYR A 4 1.08 -22.83 -1.22
CA TYR A 4 -0.28 -22.25 -1.15
C TYR A 4 -0.32 -20.84 -0.55
N PHE A 5 0.36 -20.62 0.59
CA PHE A 5 0.35 -19.34 1.28
C PHE A 5 0.97 -18.22 0.45
N LEU A 6 2.04 -18.53 -0.29
CA LEU A 6 2.66 -17.59 -1.21
C LEU A 6 1.74 -17.29 -2.41
N GLU A 7 1.18 -18.33 -3.01
CA GLU A 7 0.31 -18.22 -4.19
C GLU A 7 -0.92 -17.35 -3.90
N ILE A 8 -1.65 -17.63 -2.80
CA ILE A 8 -2.85 -16.86 -2.44
C ILE A 8 -2.55 -15.41 -2.08
N SER A 9 -1.40 -15.17 -1.43
CA SER A 9 -0.94 -13.81 -1.09
C SER A 9 -0.59 -13.01 -2.36
N LEU A 10 0.10 -13.62 -3.33
CA LEU A 10 0.41 -12.96 -4.60
C LEU A 10 -0.85 -12.69 -5.42
N ILE A 11 -1.82 -13.60 -5.43
CA ILE A 11 -3.14 -13.38 -6.05
C ILE A 11 -3.82 -12.17 -5.42
N SER A 12 -3.78 -12.04 -4.10
CA SER A 12 -4.33 -10.88 -3.39
C SER A 12 -3.66 -9.56 -3.78
N LEU A 13 -2.33 -9.57 -3.88
CA LEU A 13 -1.55 -8.41 -4.32
C LEU A 13 -1.93 -7.97 -5.73
N ILE A 14 -2.00 -8.91 -6.67
CA ILE A 14 -2.37 -8.62 -8.06
C ILE A 14 -3.83 -8.12 -8.11
N SER A 15 -4.73 -8.76 -7.37
CA SER A 15 -6.14 -8.36 -7.28
C SER A 15 -6.29 -6.92 -6.78
N ALA A 16 -5.57 -6.54 -5.72
CA ALA A 16 -5.58 -5.18 -5.19
C ALA A 16 -5.03 -4.15 -6.21
N GLN A 17 -3.95 -4.50 -6.92
CA GLN A 17 -3.38 -3.63 -7.96
C GLN A 17 -4.33 -3.45 -9.15
N SER A 18 -5.03 -4.51 -9.57
CA SER A 18 -6.07 -4.44 -10.60
C SER A 18 -7.25 -3.58 -10.14
N LEU A 19 -7.73 -3.77 -8.90
CA LEU A 19 -8.83 -2.97 -8.33
C LEU A 19 -8.51 -1.47 -8.31
N LYS A 20 -7.24 -1.10 -8.11
CA LYS A 20 -6.79 0.29 -8.07
C LYS A 20 -7.09 1.07 -9.36
N LEU A 21 -7.04 0.39 -10.51
CA LEU A 21 -7.40 0.98 -11.79
C LEU A 21 -8.89 1.37 -11.82
N PHE A 22 -9.75 0.46 -11.35
CA PHE A 22 -11.20 0.67 -11.31
C PHE A 22 -11.59 1.74 -10.28
N THR A 23 -11.03 1.70 -9.07
CA THR A 23 -11.31 2.71 -8.04
C THR A 23 -10.90 4.10 -8.50
N LYS A 24 -9.76 4.24 -9.19
CA LYS A 24 -9.35 5.53 -9.76
C LYS A 24 -10.34 5.97 -10.84
N TYR A 25 -10.71 5.09 -11.76
CA TYR A 25 -11.70 5.40 -12.79
C TYR A 25 -13.04 5.88 -12.20
N PHE A 26 -13.55 5.26 -11.14
CA PHE A 26 -14.79 5.71 -10.50
C PHE A 26 -14.68 7.08 -9.81
N VAL A 27 -13.47 7.51 -9.44
CA VAL A 27 -13.23 8.80 -8.80
C VAL A 27 -12.96 9.90 -9.83
N THR A 28 -12.18 9.61 -10.88
CA THR A 28 -11.72 10.62 -11.85
C THR A 28 -12.48 10.59 -13.18
N GLY A 29 -13.19 9.50 -13.50
CA GLY A 29 -13.82 9.27 -14.80
C GLY A 29 -12.83 8.90 -15.92
N GLU A 30 -11.54 8.81 -15.62
CA GLU A 30 -10.47 8.62 -16.60
C GLU A 30 -9.70 7.31 -16.34
N TRP A 31 -9.40 6.61 -17.43
CA TRP A 31 -8.55 5.41 -17.37
C TRP A 31 -7.09 5.84 -17.30
N ASP A 32 -6.49 5.70 -16.12
CA ASP A 32 -5.08 5.98 -15.91
C ASP A 32 -4.32 4.73 -15.45
N ILE A 33 -3.72 4.05 -16.42
CA ILE A 33 -2.91 2.84 -16.25
C ILE A 33 -1.67 3.10 -15.37
N THR A 34 -1.18 4.34 -15.31
CA THR A 34 -0.01 4.68 -14.51
C THR A 34 -0.25 4.47 -13.01
N VAL A 35 -1.52 4.43 -12.58
CA VAL A 35 -1.87 4.18 -11.18
C VAL A 35 -1.46 2.79 -10.69
N MET A 36 -1.35 1.80 -11.59
CA MET A 36 -0.87 0.46 -11.24
C MET A 36 0.61 0.47 -10.84
N PHE A 37 1.38 1.42 -11.34
CA PHE A 37 2.80 1.64 -10.99
C PHE A 37 2.99 2.70 -9.90
N SER A 38 1.90 3.29 -9.41
CA SER A 38 1.95 4.24 -8.30
C SER A 38 2.16 3.50 -6.98
N THR A 39 2.99 4.11 -6.12
CA THR A 39 3.24 3.62 -4.76
C THR A 39 2.06 3.83 -3.80
N GLY A 40 1.05 4.63 -4.19
CA GLY A 40 -0.15 4.96 -3.40
C GLY A 40 -1.46 4.49 -4.05
N GLY A 41 -2.61 4.75 -3.41
CA GLY A 41 -3.95 4.55 -3.96
C GLY A 41 -4.76 3.43 -3.30
N MET A 42 -6.09 3.54 -3.41
CA MET A 42 -7.06 2.56 -2.88
C MET A 42 -7.32 1.43 -3.88
N PRO A 43 -7.33 0.15 -3.50
CA PRO A 43 -6.93 -0.41 -2.19
C PRO A 43 -5.41 -0.59 -2.05
N SER A 44 -4.91 -0.65 -0.81
CA SER A 44 -3.49 -0.90 -0.53
C SER A 44 -3.12 -2.35 -0.83
N SER A 45 -2.25 -2.55 -1.82
CA SER A 45 -1.76 -3.88 -2.23
C SER A 45 -0.80 -4.53 -1.22
N HIS A 46 0.00 -3.73 -0.51
CA HIS A 46 0.86 -4.23 0.58
C HIS A 46 0.01 -4.74 1.74
N THR A 47 -1.06 -4.00 2.08
CA THR A 47 -1.99 -4.43 3.13
C THR A 47 -2.73 -5.71 2.72
N ALA A 48 -3.22 -5.78 1.48
CA ALA A 48 -3.90 -6.97 0.96
C ALA A 48 -3.00 -8.21 1.02
N LEU A 49 -1.73 -8.09 0.58
CA LEU A 49 -0.73 -9.15 0.60
C LEU A 49 -0.54 -9.74 2.00
N VAL A 50 -0.19 -8.91 2.98
CA VAL A 50 0.15 -9.38 4.33
C VAL A 50 -1.08 -9.82 5.13
N THR A 51 -2.23 -9.19 4.90
CA THR A 51 -3.51 -9.59 5.50
C THR A 51 -3.91 -10.98 5.02
N THR A 52 -3.78 -11.25 3.71
CA THR A 52 -4.12 -12.57 3.14
C THR A 52 -3.22 -13.65 3.73
N LEU A 53 -1.91 -13.42 3.75
CA LEU A 53 -0.94 -14.34 4.34
C LEU A 53 -1.30 -14.68 5.80
N THR A 54 -1.54 -13.65 6.60
CA THR A 54 -1.82 -13.80 8.03
C THR A 54 -3.12 -14.55 8.28
N LEU A 55 -4.19 -14.20 7.55
CA LEU A 55 -5.48 -14.86 7.69
C LEU A 55 -5.42 -16.31 7.20
N SER A 56 -4.78 -16.59 6.07
CA SER A 56 -4.59 -17.95 5.58
C SER A 56 -3.81 -18.81 6.58
N LEU A 57 -2.75 -18.28 7.20
CA LEU A 57 -2.01 -18.96 8.27
C LEU A 57 -2.87 -19.17 9.52
N ALA A 58 -3.65 -18.18 9.93
CA ALA A 58 -4.57 -18.32 11.06
C ALA A 58 -5.61 -19.43 10.82
N MET A 59 -6.15 -19.51 9.60
CA MET A 59 -7.21 -20.47 9.23
C MET A 59 -6.67 -21.91 9.07
N ILE A 60 -5.45 -22.08 8.56
CA ILE A 60 -4.86 -23.40 8.28
C ILE A 60 -4.01 -23.92 9.44
N SER A 61 -3.12 -23.09 9.98
CA SER A 61 -2.20 -23.47 11.06
C SER A 61 -2.77 -23.18 12.46
N GLY A 62 -3.82 -22.37 12.55
CA GLY A 62 -4.44 -21.97 13.82
C GLY A 62 -3.84 -20.69 14.40
N PHE A 63 -4.62 -20.02 15.26
CA PHE A 63 -4.22 -18.77 15.91
C PHE A 63 -3.11 -18.94 16.96
N ASP A 64 -2.91 -20.15 17.50
CA ASP A 64 -1.86 -20.44 18.49
C ASP A 64 -0.53 -20.88 17.84
N SER A 65 -0.45 -20.86 16.51
CA SER A 65 0.73 -21.31 15.76
C SER A 65 1.86 -20.26 15.75
N ILE A 66 3.10 -20.75 15.67
CA ILE A 66 4.29 -19.88 15.56
C ILE A 66 4.24 -19.08 14.25
N GLU A 67 3.74 -19.70 13.18
CA GLU A 67 3.61 -19.11 11.86
C GLU A 67 2.61 -17.95 11.87
N PHE A 68 1.46 -18.11 12.51
CA PHE A 68 0.49 -17.02 12.69
C PHE A 68 1.13 -15.88 13.48
N ALA A 69 1.77 -16.16 14.62
CA ALA A 69 2.38 -15.13 15.47
C ALA A 69 3.43 -14.30 14.70
N ILE A 70 4.31 -14.95 13.94
CA ILE A 70 5.31 -14.28 13.09
C ILE A 70 4.62 -13.43 12.02
N SER A 71 3.64 -13.99 11.30
CA SER A 71 2.95 -13.29 10.21
C SER A 71 2.14 -12.10 10.69
N PHE A 72 1.53 -12.20 11.87
CA PHE A 72 0.74 -11.13 12.48
C PHE A 72 1.62 -9.94 12.85
N VAL A 73 2.74 -10.20 13.53
CA VAL A 73 3.73 -9.14 13.86
C VAL A 73 4.29 -8.52 12.58
N PHE A 74 4.64 -9.33 11.58
CA PHE A 74 5.10 -8.84 10.29
C PHE A 74 4.06 -7.94 9.60
N SER A 75 2.79 -8.37 9.58
CA SER A 75 1.69 -7.57 9.01
C SER A 75 1.48 -6.25 9.74
N ALA A 76 1.56 -6.25 11.07
CA ALA A 76 1.44 -5.03 11.86
C ALA A 76 2.53 -4.02 11.50
N VAL A 77 3.79 -4.47 11.36
CA VAL A 77 4.92 -3.63 10.94
C VAL A 77 4.71 -3.08 9.53
N VAL A 78 4.32 -3.93 8.57
CA VAL A 78 4.11 -3.51 7.17
C VAL A 78 2.96 -2.51 7.07
N ILE A 79 1.84 -2.76 7.74
CA ILE A 79 0.68 -1.86 7.74
C ILE A 79 1.08 -0.52 8.38
N HIS A 80 1.79 -0.54 9.50
CA HIS A 80 2.25 0.67 10.18
C HIS A 80 3.22 1.50 9.31
N ASP A 81 4.21 0.87 8.69
CA ASP A 81 5.17 1.54 7.79
C ASP A 81 4.48 2.13 6.55
N SER A 82 3.46 1.42 6.04
CA SER A 82 2.67 1.87 4.89
C SER A 82 1.87 3.16 5.17
N MET A 83 1.50 3.40 6.43
CA MET A 83 0.71 4.56 6.88
C MET A 83 1.56 5.70 7.45
N GLY A 84 2.40 5.41 8.45
CA GLY A 84 2.97 6.44 9.32
C GLY A 84 4.24 7.08 8.77
N ILE A 85 5.24 6.26 8.43
CA ILE A 85 6.58 6.77 8.10
C ILE A 85 6.58 7.50 6.76
N ARG A 86 5.87 6.95 5.76
CA ARG A 86 5.78 7.57 4.43
C ARG A 86 5.02 8.89 4.42
N TYR A 87 4.00 9.03 5.29
CA TYR A 87 3.22 10.26 5.38
C TYR A 87 4.07 11.43 5.92
N GLU A 88 4.81 11.21 7.00
CA GLU A 88 5.68 12.24 7.58
C GLU A 88 6.84 12.61 6.64
N ALA A 89 7.43 11.63 5.95
CA ALA A 89 8.45 11.90 4.93
C ALA A 89 7.91 12.78 3.78
N GLY A 90 6.66 12.56 3.35
CA GLY A 90 5.98 13.41 2.38
C GLY A 90 5.76 14.83 2.87
N LYS A 91 5.33 15.00 4.12
CA LYS A 91 5.17 16.31 4.75
C LYS A 91 6.49 17.07 4.81
N HIS A 92 7.57 16.39 5.16
CA HIS A 92 8.92 16.96 5.15
C HIS A 92 9.32 17.39 3.73
N ALA A 93 9.08 16.55 2.72
CA ALA A 93 9.35 16.88 1.32
C ALA A 93 8.56 18.10 0.83
N SER A 94 7.29 18.22 1.22
CA SER A 94 6.44 19.36 0.85
C SER A 94 6.93 20.67 1.48
N ILE A 95 7.31 20.65 2.76
CA ILE A 95 7.88 21.80 3.45
C ILE A 95 9.22 22.20 2.81
N LEU A 96 10.09 21.24 2.50
CA LEU A 96 11.38 21.50 1.84
C LEU A 96 11.19 22.09 0.43
N ASN A 97 10.21 21.60 -0.32
CA ASN A 97 9.85 22.15 -1.62
C ASN A 97 9.39 23.61 -1.49
N GLN A 98 8.55 23.94 -0.50
CA GLN A 98 8.13 25.32 -0.24
C GLN A 98 9.31 26.24 0.10
N ILE A 99 10.19 25.81 1.00
CA ILE A 99 11.39 26.58 1.36
C ILE A 99 12.29 26.82 0.14
N ALA A 100 12.49 25.80 -0.70
CA ALA A 100 13.28 25.93 -1.92
C ALA A 100 12.67 26.92 -2.92
N LEU A 101 11.34 26.95 -3.03
CA LEU A 101 10.60 27.93 -3.84
C LEU A 101 10.84 29.35 -3.30
N ASP A 102 10.63 29.58 -2.01
CA ASP A 102 10.77 30.90 -1.39
C ASP A 102 12.20 31.45 -1.56
N ILE A 103 13.22 30.62 -1.34
CA ILE A 103 14.63 30.99 -1.54
C ILE A 103 14.90 31.32 -3.02
N SER A 104 14.35 30.54 -3.96
CA SER A 104 14.53 30.80 -5.38
C SER A 104 13.97 32.16 -5.82
N HIS A 105 12.88 32.60 -5.20
CA HIS A 105 12.29 33.93 -5.41
C HIS A 105 13.18 35.06 -4.87
N VAL A 106 13.81 34.86 -3.71
CA VAL A 106 14.71 35.85 -3.09
C VAL A 106 16.03 35.98 -3.86
N VAL A 107 16.65 34.85 -4.21
CA VAL A 107 18.01 34.82 -4.81
C VAL A 107 17.96 34.95 -6.34
N LYS A 108 16.77 34.97 -6.97
CA LYS A 108 16.56 34.96 -8.43
C LYS A 108 17.30 33.82 -9.15
N LYS A 109 17.60 32.72 -8.46
CA LYS A 109 18.36 31.59 -9.01
C LYS A 109 17.40 30.44 -9.32
N LYS A 110 17.07 30.29 -10.61
CA LYS A 110 16.12 29.28 -11.11
C LYS A 110 16.55 27.83 -10.88
N GLU A 111 17.82 27.54 -10.64
CA GLU A 111 18.30 26.16 -10.47
C GLU A 111 17.73 25.45 -9.24
N LEU A 112 17.42 26.18 -8.15
CA LEU A 112 16.83 25.58 -6.94
C LEU A 112 15.41 25.03 -7.19
N TYR A 113 14.70 25.58 -8.17
CA TYR A 113 13.33 25.19 -8.52
C TYR A 113 13.26 23.78 -9.12
N ASN A 114 14.31 23.33 -9.81
CA ASN A 114 14.29 22.08 -10.58
C ASN A 114 14.51 20.83 -9.72
N GLN A 115 14.91 20.97 -8.45
CA GLN A 115 15.14 19.85 -7.54
C GLN A 115 13.98 19.68 -6.54
N LYS A 116 12.77 19.43 -7.03
CA LYS A 116 11.64 19.11 -6.15
C LYS A 116 11.72 17.67 -5.67
N PHE A 117 11.63 17.49 -4.37
CA PHE A 117 11.44 16.16 -3.78
C PHE A 117 10.06 15.63 -4.14
N LYS A 118 9.94 14.32 -4.35
CA LYS A 118 8.64 13.67 -4.52
C LYS A 118 7.88 13.76 -3.20
N GLU A 119 6.75 14.46 -3.21
CA GLU A 119 5.84 14.54 -2.08
C GLU A 119 5.08 13.22 -1.98
N LEU A 120 5.62 12.30 -1.19
CA LEU A 120 5.02 10.99 -0.93
C LEU A 120 3.81 11.16 -0.02
N LEU A 121 2.61 11.08 -0.59
CA LEU A 121 1.42 10.84 0.22
C LEU A 121 1.51 9.39 0.71
N GLY A 122 1.81 9.17 2.00
CA GLY A 122 1.62 7.87 2.63
C GLY A 122 0.21 7.34 2.36
N HIS A 123 -0.01 6.02 2.52
CA HIS A 123 -1.34 5.48 2.29
C HIS A 123 -2.35 6.11 3.25
N LYS A 124 -3.48 6.59 2.72
CA LYS A 124 -4.56 7.07 3.57
C LYS A 124 -5.12 5.88 4.37
N PRO A 125 -5.62 6.08 5.61
CA PRO A 125 -6.22 5.00 6.40
C PRO A 125 -7.30 4.21 5.65
N ILE A 126 -8.08 4.88 4.78
CA ILE A 126 -9.10 4.24 3.94
C ILE A 126 -8.50 3.30 2.88
N GLU A 127 -7.30 3.59 2.36
CA GLU A 127 -6.61 2.74 1.40
C GLU A 127 -6.14 1.44 2.05
N VAL A 128 -5.62 1.56 3.27
CA VAL A 128 -5.22 0.40 4.10
C VAL A 128 -6.44 -0.44 4.45
N PHE A 129 -7.52 0.18 4.90
CA PHE A 129 -8.77 -0.55 5.17
C PHE A 129 -9.28 -1.28 3.92
N GLY A 130 -9.25 -0.63 2.76
CA GLY A 130 -9.59 -1.28 1.48
C GLY A 130 -8.70 -2.48 1.18
N GLY A 131 -7.40 -2.38 1.45
CA GLY A 131 -6.47 -3.50 1.33
C GLY A 131 -6.78 -4.66 2.28
N PHE A 132 -7.12 -4.35 3.54
CA PHE A 132 -7.54 -5.35 4.52
C PHE A 132 -8.79 -6.12 4.05
N VAL A 133 -9.80 -5.41 3.54
CA VAL A 133 -11.02 -6.02 3.01
C VAL A 133 -10.71 -6.93 1.82
N VAL A 134 -9.88 -6.50 0.88
CA VAL A 134 -9.44 -7.34 -0.24
C VAL A 134 -8.72 -8.59 0.29
N GLY A 135 -7.79 -8.43 1.24
CA GLY A 135 -7.05 -9.55 1.81
C GLY A 135 -7.95 -10.57 2.53
N LEU A 136 -8.93 -10.09 3.30
CA LEU A 136 -9.93 -10.94 3.94
C LEU A 136 -10.74 -11.75 2.93
N ILE A 137 -11.26 -11.08 1.88
CA ILE A 137 -12.06 -11.74 0.84
C ILE A 137 -11.22 -12.81 0.13
N VAL A 138 -9.99 -12.48 -0.28
CA VAL A 138 -9.12 -13.42 -0.99
C VAL A 138 -8.73 -14.60 -0.10
N ALA A 139 -8.43 -14.39 1.19
CA ALA A 139 -8.15 -15.46 2.12
C ALA A 139 -9.34 -16.41 2.31
N LEU A 140 -10.55 -15.87 2.48
CA LEU A 140 -11.79 -16.66 2.62
C LEU A 140 -12.09 -17.48 1.36
N ILE A 141 -11.97 -16.86 0.18
CA ILE A 141 -12.13 -17.56 -1.11
C ILE A 141 -11.08 -18.66 -1.24
N GLY A 142 -9.82 -18.33 -0.99
CA GLY A 142 -8.72 -19.29 -1.07
C GLY A 142 -8.91 -20.47 -0.12
N PHE A 143 -9.42 -20.24 1.09
CA PHE A 143 -9.68 -21.29 2.07
C PHE A 143 -10.86 -22.18 1.66
N TYR A 144 -11.90 -21.61 1.05
CA TYR A 144 -13.04 -22.37 0.55
C TYR A 144 -12.66 -23.37 -0.55
N PHE A 145 -11.64 -23.04 -1.36
CA PHE A 145 -11.13 -23.91 -2.44
C PHE A 145 -9.98 -24.83 -2.02
N LEU A 146 -9.56 -24.79 -0.75
CA LEU A 146 -8.52 -25.66 -0.20
C LEU A 146 -9.09 -27.05 0.14
#